data_AF-A0A0C9VWU5-F1
#
_entry.id   AF-A0A0C9VWU5-F1
#
_cell.length_a   1.000
_cell.length_b   1.000
_cell.length_c   1.000
_cell.angle_alpha   90.00
_cell.angle_beta   90.00
_cell.angle_gamma   90.00
#
_symmetry.space_group_name_H-M   'P 1'
#
loop_
_entity.id
_entity.type
_entity.pdbx_description
1 polymer ?
#
loop_
_entity_poly.entity_id
_entity_poly.type
_entity_poly.pdbx_seq_one_letter_code
_entity_poly.pdbx_strand_id
1 'polypeptide(L)'
;MLSGPRIDGDGSAWSVSEDWEAAKGIVNDLFTVSVDSSITNLCARFVDEPLFSEVLEAIFNLDRAKSDRERRRAKHRALGYQVEGGRLWRIADGRSLRARARVECISQKEAIEMAKHEHNTNGHWGRDLVKLKMMDKIWSPKLDQSIVNALL
;
A
#
# COMPACT_ATOMS: atom_id res chain seq x y z
N MET A 1 -52.42 -9.84 21.34
CA MET A 1 -53.40 -9.00 20.64
C MET A 1 -53.81 -9.76 19.39
N LEU A 2 -55.07 -10.21 19.33
CA LEU A 2 -55.60 -11.04 18.24
C LEU A 2 -56.07 -10.13 17.11
N SER A 3 -55.46 -10.26 15.93
CA SER A 3 -55.88 -9.58 14.70
C SER A 3 -57.30 -10.02 14.35
N GLY A 4 -58.23 -9.08 14.15
CA GLY A 4 -59.60 -9.37 13.75
C GLY A 4 -59.70 -10.02 12.36
N PRO A 5 -60.87 -10.58 11.99
CA PRO A 5 -61.07 -11.18 10.68
C PRO A 5 -60.87 -10.15 9.57
N ARG A 6 -60.09 -10.51 8.54
CA ARG A 6 -59.81 -9.65 7.38
C ARG A 6 -61.10 -9.38 6.61
N ILE A 7 -61.42 -8.12 6.39
CA ILE A 7 -62.61 -7.68 5.65
C ILE A 7 -62.16 -7.15 4.29
N ASP A 8 -62.89 -7.51 3.23
CA ASP A 8 -62.57 -7.03 1.88
C ASP A 8 -62.67 -5.50 1.82
N GLY A 9 -61.54 -4.83 1.57
CA GLY A 9 -61.42 -3.36 1.62
C GLY A 9 -60.76 -2.77 2.88
N ASP A 10 -60.32 -3.59 3.86
CA ASP A 10 -59.62 -3.13 5.07
C ASP A 10 -58.14 -2.73 4.85
N GLY A 11 -57.68 -2.76 3.60
CA GLY A 11 -56.29 -2.47 3.23
C GLY A 11 -55.31 -3.63 3.48
N SER A 12 -55.75 -4.75 4.04
CA SER A 12 -54.92 -5.94 4.29
C SER A 12 -54.78 -6.88 3.07
N ALA A 13 -55.44 -6.53 1.96
CA ALA A 13 -55.39 -7.26 0.68
C ALA A 13 -54.04 -7.12 -0.05
N TRP A 14 -53.25 -6.10 0.28
CA TRP A 14 -51.90 -5.93 -0.26
C TRP A 14 -50.96 -5.49 0.85
N SER A 15 -49.93 -6.29 1.10
CA SER A 15 -48.82 -5.89 1.95
C SER A 15 -47.79 -5.18 1.06
N VAL A 16 -47.44 -3.94 1.38
CA VAL A 16 -46.21 -3.35 0.83
C VAL A 16 -45.06 -4.16 1.41
N SER A 17 -44.30 -4.86 0.57
CA SER A 17 -43.02 -5.41 1.03
C SER A 17 -42.13 -4.23 1.43
N GLU A 18 -41.68 -4.18 2.68
CA GLU A 18 -40.75 -3.15 3.16
C GLU A 18 -39.37 -3.22 2.46
N ASP A 19 -39.14 -4.29 1.71
CA ASP A 19 -37.90 -4.58 1.01
C ASP A 19 -37.80 -3.79 -0.30
N TRP A 20 -37.33 -2.54 -0.22
CA TRP A 20 -36.83 -1.78 -1.37
C TRP A 20 -35.76 -2.54 -2.17
N GLU A 21 -35.13 -3.55 -1.55
CA GLU A 21 -34.16 -4.48 -2.15
C GLU A 21 -34.79 -5.58 -3.01
N ALA A 22 -36.07 -5.94 -2.81
CA ALA A 22 -36.70 -7.05 -3.51
C ALA A 22 -36.88 -6.80 -5.02
N ALA A 23 -36.95 -5.53 -5.44
CA ALA A 23 -37.17 -5.16 -6.84
C ALA A 23 -35.89 -5.07 -7.68
N LYS A 24 -34.72 -4.88 -7.06
CA LYS A 24 -33.46 -4.63 -7.78
C LYS A 24 -32.28 -5.49 -7.33
N GLY A 25 -32.42 -6.28 -6.25
CA GLY A 25 -31.29 -6.91 -5.57
C GLY A 25 -30.35 -5.88 -4.94
N ILE A 26 -29.27 -6.34 -4.33
CA ILE A 26 -28.20 -5.48 -3.81
C ILE A 26 -27.43 -4.89 -4.99
N VAL A 27 -27.91 -3.76 -5.52
CA VAL A 27 -27.27 -3.05 -6.65
C VAL A 27 -25.98 -2.36 -6.22
N ASN A 28 -25.89 -1.96 -4.95
CA ASN A 28 -24.71 -1.34 -4.35
C ASN A 28 -24.09 -2.33 -3.35
N ASP A 29 -23.25 -3.22 -3.85
CA ASP A 29 -22.43 -4.03 -2.96
C ASP A 29 -21.34 -3.15 -2.32
N LEU A 30 -21.65 -2.62 -1.14
CA LEU A 30 -20.74 -1.84 -0.28
C LEU A 30 -19.52 -2.67 0.17
N PHE A 31 -19.53 -3.99 -0.04
CA PHE A 31 -18.46 -4.90 0.31
C PHE A 31 -17.65 -5.41 -0.89
N THR A 32 -17.91 -4.91 -2.11
CA THR A 32 -17.06 -5.23 -3.26
C THR A 32 -15.67 -4.63 -3.05
N VAL A 33 -14.74 -5.43 -2.55
CA VAL A 33 -13.32 -5.10 -2.50
C VAL A 33 -12.70 -5.50 -3.83
N SER A 34 -12.74 -4.61 -4.82
CA SER A 34 -11.95 -4.79 -6.04
C SER A 34 -10.48 -4.55 -5.70
N VAL A 35 -9.62 -5.54 -5.96
CA VAL A 35 -8.17 -5.34 -5.86
C VAL A 35 -7.77 -4.36 -6.96
N ASP A 36 -7.37 -3.16 -6.54
CA ASP A 36 -6.97 -2.12 -7.48
C ASP A 36 -5.70 -2.57 -8.23
N SER A 37 -5.73 -2.44 -9.56
CA SER A 37 -4.61 -2.80 -10.45
C SER A 37 -3.31 -2.06 -10.10
N SER A 38 -3.42 -0.90 -9.47
CA SER A 38 -2.29 -0.14 -8.93
C SER A 38 -1.51 -0.92 -7.86
N ILE A 39 -2.20 -1.72 -7.04
CA ILE A 39 -1.63 -2.51 -5.95
C ILE A 39 -0.86 -3.70 -6.50
N THR A 40 -1.42 -4.39 -7.48
CA THR A 40 -0.77 -5.55 -8.12
C THR A 40 0.52 -5.12 -8.82
N ASN A 41 0.51 -3.95 -9.46
CA ASN A 41 1.71 -3.36 -10.08
C ASN A 41 2.78 -3.00 -9.04
N LEU A 42 2.36 -2.45 -7.89
CA LEU A 42 3.25 -2.16 -6.77
C LEU A 42 3.89 -3.42 -6.21
N CYS A 43 3.11 -4.47 -5.98
CA CYS A 43 3.63 -5.77 -5.54
C CYS A 43 4.61 -6.36 -6.56
N ALA A 44 4.29 -6.28 -7.86
CA ALA A 44 5.16 -6.74 -8.94
C ALA A 44 6.50 -5.99 -8.99
N ARG A 45 6.49 -4.67 -8.74
CA ARG A 45 7.69 -3.83 -8.69
C ARG A 45 8.64 -4.23 -7.55
N PHE A 46 8.10 -4.73 -6.45
CA PHE A 46 8.88 -5.05 -5.24
C PHE A 46 9.08 -6.54 -4.99
N VAL A 47 8.84 -7.42 -5.98
CA VAL A 47 8.98 -8.88 -5.83
C VAL A 47 10.34 -9.29 -5.29
N ASP A 48 11.41 -8.64 -5.75
CA ASP A 48 12.79 -8.95 -5.34
C ASP A 48 13.16 -8.38 -3.95
N GLU A 49 12.27 -7.58 -3.35
CA GLU A 49 12.52 -6.85 -2.10
C GLU A 49 11.64 -7.40 -0.96
N PRO A 50 12.12 -8.40 -0.19
CA PRO A 50 11.30 -9.07 0.82
C PRO A 50 10.76 -8.12 1.89
N LEU A 51 11.51 -7.07 2.23
CA LEU A 51 11.09 -6.06 3.20
C LEU A 51 9.83 -5.31 2.73
N PHE A 52 9.79 -4.91 1.47
CA PHE A 52 8.67 -4.14 0.93
C PHE A 52 7.48 -5.05 0.63
N SER A 53 7.71 -6.27 0.16
CA SER A 53 6.67 -7.28 -0.01
C SER A 53 5.95 -7.57 1.31
N GLU A 54 6.69 -7.78 2.41
CA GLU A 54 6.08 -7.96 3.73
C GLU A 54 5.25 -6.75 4.19
N VAL A 55 5.73 -5.53 3.91
CA VAL A 55 5.02 -4.30 4.27
C VAL A 55 3.75 -4.14 3.45
N LEU A 56 3.81 -4.36 2.14
CA LEU A 56 2.65 -4.27 1.25
C LEU A 56 1.60 -5.33 1.61
N GLU A 57 2.01 -6.58 1.84
CA GLU A 57 1.11 -7.64 2.29
C GLU A 57 0.42 -7.27 3.61
N ALA A 58 1.15 -6.66 4.56
CA ALA A 58 0.58 -6.24 5.83
C ALA A 58 -0.39 -5.05 5.69
N ILE A 59 -0.10 -4.08 4.82
CA ILE A 59 -0.98 -2.94 4.53
C ILE A 59 -2.30 -3.43 3.91
N PHE A 60 -2.22 -4.38 2.97
CA PHE A 60 -3.39 -4.92 2.26
C PHE A 60 -4.02 -6.14 2.95
N ASN A 61 -3.53 -6.54 4.14
CA ASN A 61 -4.00 -7.72 4.89
C ASN A 61 -4.04 -9.02 4.05
N LEU A 62 -3.04 -9.20 3.17
CA LEU A 62 -2.86 -10.39 2.32
C LEU A 62 -2.09 -11.52 3.06
N ASP A 63 -1.61 -11.25 4.26
CA ASP A 63 -0.77 -12.12 5.09
C ASP A 63 -1.55 -13.22 5.85
N ARG A 64 -2.75 -13.59 5.38
CA ARG A 64 -3.65 -14.55 6.07
C ARG A 64 -3.06 -15.95 6.25
N ALA A 65 -2.10 -16.34 5.41
CA ALA A 65 -1.44 -17.64 5.46
C ALA A 65 -0.23 -17.69 6.42
N LYS A 66 0.25 -16.54 6.92
CA LYS A 66 1.47 -16.46 7.73
C LYS A 66 1.17 -16.65 9.22
N SER A 67 2.20 -16.99 9.99
CA SER A 67 2.07 -17.15 11.44
C SER A 67 1.70 -15.83 12.12
N ASP A 68 0.99 -15.90 13.25
CA ASP A 68 0.60 -14.73 14.04
C ASP A 68 1.78 -13.82 14.42
N ARG A 69 2.95 -14.42 14.67
CA ARG A 69 4.17 -13.70 15.03
C ARG A 69 4.70 -12.88 13.86
N GLU A 70 4.73 -13.47 12.66
CA GLU A 70 5.19 -12.81 11.44
C GLU A 70 4.25 -11.69 11.04
N ARG A 71 2.94 -11.94 11.12
CA ARG A 71 1.90 -10.93 10.90
C ARG A 71 2.05 -9.72 11.81
N ARG A 72 2.20 -9.92 13.14
CA ARG A 72 2.40 -8.80 14.07
C ARG A 72 3.67 -8.02 13.76
N ARG A 73 4.76 -8.70 13.40
CA ARG A 73 6.02 -8.06 13.03
C ARG A 73 5.87 -7.25 11.74
N ALA A 74 5.22 -7.78 10.71
CA ALA A 74 4.98 -7.11 9.45
C ALA A 74 4.08 -5.87 9.63
N LYS A 75 2.99 -5.99 10.40
CA LYS A 75 2.12 -4.86 10.78
C LYS A 75 2.87 -3.77 11.52
N HIS A 76 3.69 -4.12 12.51
CA HIS A 76 4.51 -3.15 13.21
C HIS A 76 5.49 -2.42 12.28
N ARG A 77 6.11 -3.14 11.32
CA ARG A 77 6.96 -2.51 10.31
C ARG A 77 6.17 -1.59 9.38
N ALA A 78 4.98 -2.00 8.99
CA ALA A 78 4.11 -1.24 8.08
C ALA A 78 3.65 0.12 8.63
N LEU A 79 3.68 0.33 9.95
CA LEU A 79 3.34 1.62 10.57
C LEU A 79 4.19 2.80 10.04
N GLY A 80 5.43 2.53 9.64
CA GLY A 80 6.33 3.53 9.06
C GLY A 80 6.16 3.75 7.56
N TYR A 81 5.15 3.13 6.94
CA TYR A 81 4.94 3.16 5.50
C TYR A 81 3.51 3.52 5.13
N GLN A 82 3.35 4.12 3.96
CA GLN A 82 2.07 4.51 3.40
C GLN A 82 2.06 4.29 1.90
N VAL A 83 0.94 3.83 1.34
CA VAL A 83 0.74 3.75 -0.10
C VAL A 83 -0.11 4.94 -0.55
N GLU A 84 0.38 5.72 -1.51
CA GLU A 84 -0.31 6.90 -2.05
C GLU A 84 0.04 7.06 -3.52
N GLY A 85 -0.97 7.20 -4.38
CA GLY A 85 -0.78 7.41 -5.83
C GLY A 85 -0.04 6.26 -6.53
N GLY A 86 -0.23 5.02 -6.08
CA GLY A 86 0.48 3.85 -6.64
C GLY A 86 1.98 3.79 -6.30
N ARG A 87 2.43 4.55 -5.30
CA ARG A 87 3.82 4.53 -4.80
C ARG A 87 3.84 4.21 -3.32
N LEU A 88 4.92 3.55 -2.89
CA LEU A 88 5.20 3.28 -1.49
C LEU A 88 6.02 4.43 -0.92
N TRP A 89 5.59 4.97 0.20
CA TRP A 89 6.23 6.07 0.91
C TRP A 89 6.66 5.60 2.29
N ARG A 90 7.85 6.01 2.72
CA ARG A 90 8.29 5.88 4.10
C ARG A 90 8.01 7.17 4.85
N ILE A 91 7.26 7.07 5.94
CA ILE A 91 7.02 8.16 6.88
C ILE A 91 8.23 8.25 7.81
N ALA A 92 8.74 9.47 8.04
CA ALA A 92 9.85 9.65 8.97
C ALA A 92 9.34 9.76 10.42
N ASP A 93 10.03 9.10 11.34
CA ASP A 93 9.70 9.10 12.77
C ASP A 93 10.10 10.40 13.50
N GLY A 94 10.47 11.46 12.78
CA GLY A 94 10.90 12.76 13.35
C GLY A 94 12.23 12.74 14.14
N ARG A 95 12.85 11.58 14.33
CA ARG A 95 14.08 11.41 15.14
C ARG A 95 15.37 11.83 14.45
N SER A 96 15.33 12.08 13.14
CA SER A 96 16.51 12.46 12.36
C SER A 96 16.61 13.97 12.22
N LEU A 97 17.81 14.53 12.38
CA LEU A 97 18.13 15.94 12.10
C LEU A 97 17.80 16.35 10.66
N ARG A 98 17.71 15.39 9.73
CA ARG A 98 17.28 15.59 8.34
C ARG A 98 15.97 14.86 8.03
N ALA A 99 15.07 14.75 9.01
CA ALA A 99 13.79 14.07 8.82
C ALA A 99 12.95 14.82 7.77
N ARG A 100 12.78 14.22 6.59
CA ARG A 100 11.75 14.62 5.62
C ARG A 100 10.42 14.02 6.04
N ALA A 101 9.31 14.74 5.84
CA ALA A 101 7.98 14.25 6.23
C ALA A 101 7.67 12.86 5.65
N ARG A 102 8.01 12.66 4.37
CA ARG A 102 7.93 11.36 3.67
C ARG A 102 9.00 11.26 2.59
N VAL A 103 9.41 10.04 2.30
CA VAL A 103 10.42 9.73 1.26
C VAL A 103 9.90 8.58 0.40
N GLU A 104 10.09 8.63 -0.92
CA GLU A 104 9.63 7.56 -1.82
C GLU A 104 10.48 6.30 -1.64
N CYS A 105 9.84 5.15 -1.48
CA CYS A 105 10.50 3.85 -1.49
C CYS A 105 10.72 3.39 -2.93
N ILE A 106 11.94 2.97 -3.25
CA ILE A 106 12.31 2.43 -4.56
C ILE A 106 13.02 1.09 -4.39
N SER A 107 13.00 0.26 -5.45
CA SER A 107 13.72 -1.01 -5.47
C SER A 107 15.23 -0.81 -5.58
N GLN A 108 16.04 -1.82 -5.24
CA GLN A 108 17.49 -1.75 -5.43
C GLN A 108 17.87 -1.55 -6.91
N LYS A 109 17.13 -2.14 -7.85
CA LYS A 109 17.36 -1.98 -9.30
C LYS A 109 17.23 -0.52 -9.72
N GLU A 110 16.13 0.12 -9.31
CA GLU A 110 15.90 1.55 -9.57
C GLU A 110 16.91 2.43 -8.84
N ALA A 111 17.34 2.04 -7.64
CA ALA A 111 18.38 2.75 -6.90
C ALA A 111 19.73 2.70 -7.62
N ILE A 112 20.09 1.57 -8.23
CA ILE A 112 21.31 1.44 -9.04
C ILE A 112 21.23 2.37 -10.26
N GLU A 113 20.13 2.35 -11.00
CA GLU A 113 19.94 3.21 -12.18
C GLU A 113 19.99 4.69 -11.82
N MET A 114 19.32 5.08 -10.74
CA MET A 114 19.36 6.46 -10.24
C MET A 114 20.77 6.86 -9.78
N ALA A 115 21.51 5.96 -9.11
CA ALA A 115 22.88 6.21 -8.71
C ALA A 115 23.82 6.39 -9.92
N LYS A 116 23.67 5.57 -10.96
CA LYS A 116 24.42 5.72 -12.23
C LYS A 116 24.14 7.06 -12.90
N HIS A 117 22.87 7.45 -12.95
CA HIS A 117 22.46 8.73 -13.52
C HIS A 117 23.06 9.91 -12.75
N GLU A 118 22.98 9.88 -11.41
CA GLU A 118 23.52 10.94 -10.56
C GLU A 118 25.06 10.99 -10.59
N HIS A 119 25.73 9.84 -10.71
CA HIS A 119 27.17 9.77 -10.90
C HIS A 119 27.59 10.47 -12.19
N ASN A 120 26.98 10.11 -13.33
CA ASN A 120 27.36 10.63 -14.65
C ASN A 120 27.00 12.12 -14.81
N THR A 121 25.83 12.53 -14.34
CA THR A 121 25.30 13.88 -14.61
C THR A 121 26.02 14.97 -13.83
N ASN A 122 26.49 14.67 -12.61
CA ASN A 122 27.12 15.68 -11.76
C ASN A 122 28.66 15.67 -11.81
N GLY A 123 29.27 15.03 -12.82
CA GLY A 123 30.73 15.01 -13.00
C GLY A 123 31.42 13.90 -12.21
N HIS A 124 30.93 12.67 -12.31
CA HIS A 124 31.49 11.47 -11.69
C HIS A 124 31.61 11.55 -10.17
N TRP A 125 30.52 11.98 -9.52
CA TRP A 125 30.47 12.05 -8.07
C TRP A 125 30.82 10.72 -7.41
N GLY A 126 31.70 10.79 -6.41
CA GLY A 126 32.01 9.65 -5.56
C GLY A 126 30.80 9.18 -4.74
N ARG A 127 30.92 7.99 -4.16
CA ARG A 127 29.87 7.32 -3.38
C ARG A 127 29.16 8.25 -2.38
N ASP A 128 29.89 9.01 -1.60
CA ASP A 128 29.31 9.79 -0.49
C ASP A 128 28.45 10.97 -0.98
N LEU A 129 28.83 11.60 -2.11
CA LEU A 129 28.05 12.68 -2.72
C LEU A 129 26.76 12.14 -3.35
N VAL A 130 26.84 11.01 -4.05
CA VAL A 130 25.66 10.32 -4.59
C VAL A 130 24.73 9.91 -3.44
N LYS A 131 25.28 9.33 -2.37
CA LYS A 131 24.53 8.93 -1.18
C LYS A 131 23.79 10.11 -0.55
N LEU A 132 24.48 11.23 -0.34
CA LEU A 132 23.88 12.44 0.23
C LEU A 132 22.68 12.91 -0.59
N LYS A 133 22.81 13.00 -1.92
CA LYS A 133 21.73 13.45 -2.81
C LYS A 133 20.55 12.46 -2.86
N MET A 134 20.83 11.15 -2.84
CA MET A 134 19.80 10.12 -2.87
C MET A 134 19.02 10.04 -1.55
N MET A 135 19.71 10.12 -0.40
CA MET A 135 19.06 10.05 0.92
C MET A 135 18.04 11.18 1.16
N ASP A 136 18.15 12.30 0.44
CA ASP A 136 17.17 13.39 0.51
C ASP A 136 15.87 13.09 -0.24
N LYS A 137 15.90 12.20 -1.25
CA LYS A 137 14.78 11.98 -2.17
C LYS A 137 14.13 10.60 -2.06
N ILE A 138 14.92 9.58 -1.74
CA ILE A 138 14.50 8.19 -1.85
C ILE A 138 14.92 7.34 -0.65
N TRP A 139 14.21 6.24 -0.48
CA TRP A 139 14.54 5.18 0.45
C TRP A 139 14.64 3.85 -0.29
N SER A 140 15.75 3.14 -0.09
CA SER A 140 15.95 1.79 -0.64
C SER A 140 16.64 0.92 0.42
N PRO A 141 16.25 -0.37 0.54
CA PRO A 141 17.06 -1.34 1.26
C PRO A 141 18.44 -1.39 0.60
N LYS A 142 19.48 -1.52 1.44
CA LYS A 142 20.88 -1.65 0.99
C LYS A 142 21.31 -0.56 -0.01
N LEU A 143 20.86 0.69 0.19
CA LEU A 143 21.19 1.84 -0.67
C LEU A 143 22.71 1.98 -0.88
N ASP A 144 23.52 1.81 0.17
CA ASP A 144 24.98 1.86 0.07
C ASP A 144 25.55 0.84 -0.92
N GLN A 145 25.05 -0.40 -0.89
CA GLN A 145 25.47 -1.46 -1.81
C GLN A 145 25.02 -1.14 -3.24
N SER A 146 23.81 -0.59 -3.40
CA SER A 146 23.28 -0.17 -4.69
C SER A 146 24.12 0.93 -5.33
N ILE A 147 24.58 1.91 -4.53
CA ILE A 147 25.47 2.97 -5.00
C ILE A 147 26.83 2.41 -5.41
N VAL A 148 27.43 1.53 -4.60
CA VAL A 148 28.73 0.92 -4.96
C VAL A 148 28.60 0.13 -6.26
N ASN A 149 27.56 -0.67 -6.42
CA ASN A 149 27.30 -1.43 -7.65
C ASN A 149 27.04 -0.54 -8.88
N ALA A 150 26.59 0.70 -8.67
CA ALA A 150 26.38 1.66 -9.74
C ALA A 150 27.68 2.32 -10.22
N LEU A 151 28.67 2.41 -9.34
CA LEU A 151 29.95 3.10 -9.56
C LEU A 151 31.08 2.18 -10.02
N LEU A 152 30.89 0.86 -9.91
CA LEU A 152 31.75 -0.18 -10.48
C LEU A 152 31.43 -0.38 -11.96
#